data_AF-A0A8S3H384-F1
#
_entry.id   AF-A0A8S3H384-F1
#
_cell.length_a   1.000
_cell.length_b   1.000
_cell.length_c   1.000
_cell.angle_alpha   90.00
_cell.angle_beta   90.00
_cell.angle_gamma   90.00
#
_symmetry.space_group_name_H-M   'P 1'
#
loop_
_entity.id
_entity.type
_entity.pdbx_description
1 polymer ?
#
loop_
_entity_poly.entity_id
_entity_poly.type
_entity_poly.pdbx_seq_one_letter_code
_entity_poly.pdbx_strand_id
1 'polypeptide(L)'
;MADNQNHPFNRDVIAHDRIKQLERHLSIQEKEDISKHHQKKIIEELLFLKSRNSYFSSSTDSFPSIALHSISDDDFNRLKYLLRSVVWPIDHHIREQLWISILTLYRISSLKENPHVAQTSQTVMTSSAMIDTNFGSLSLKYEHWPNFVDTTHLCFYYLTERKGQSLVHGILLTFSSCHPDVTYCPILQPVAALLLHYHNEYEVSYLLNRLLIKSWLCGETRLQWEAHCNVFRKLLKHYYKSAVDVINSRYKNVNGFYHDWLWWIFHYLPFSYLVQFIISLGFHISSFFGISILG
;
A
#
# COMPACT_ATOMS: atom_id res chain seq x y z
N MET A 1 -20.42 58.11 -26.56
CA MET A 1 -20.49 57.20 -25.39
C MET A 1 -19.07 56.75 -25.10
N ALA A 2 -18.40 57.40 -24.15
CA ALA A 2 -16.98 57.19 -23.89
C ALA A 2 -16.75 55.98 -22.97
N ASP A 3 -15.77 55.15 -23.31
CA ASP A 3 -15.35 53.95 -22.59
C ASP A 3 -14.94 54.26 -21.15
N ASN A 4 -15.74 53.76 -20.21
CA ASN A 4 -15.63 54.00 -18.77
C ASN A 4 -14.56 53.12 -18.08
N GLN A 5 -13.64 52.51 -18.84
CA GLN A 5 -12.70 51.51 -18.31
C GLN A 5 -11.36 52.10 -17.81
N ASN A 6 -11.03 53.35 -18.14
CA ASN A 6 -9.74 53.98 -17.79
C ASN A 6 -9.84 55.09 -16.73
N HIS A 7 -10.88 55.08 -15.87
CA HIS A 7 -10.95 56.01 -14.75
C HIS A 7 -9.99 55.57 -13.62
N PRO A 8 -9.16 56.46 -13.02
CA PRO A 8 -8.20 56.09 -11.98
C PRO A 8 -8.85 55.38 -10.77
N PHE A 9 -10.07 55.77 -10.37
CA PHE A 9 -10.84 55.07 -9.33
C PHE A 9 -11.26 53.62 -9.69
N ASN A 10 -11.25 53.22 -10.97
CA ASN A 10 -11.62 51.87 -11.39
C ASN A 10 -10.47 50.86 -11.17
N ARG A 11 -9.21 51.33 -11.15
CA ARG A 11 -8.05 50.48 -10.80
C ARG A 11 -8.03 50.09 -9.32
N ASP A 12 -8.46 50.99 -8.44
CA ASP A 12 -8.53 50.74 -7.00
C ASP A 12 -9.64 49.75 -6.64
N VAL A 13 -10.78 49.78 -7.35
CA VAL A 13 -11.86 48.80 -7.19
C VAL A 13 -11.42 47.41 -7.67
N ILE A 14 -10.75 47.32 -8.83
CA ILE A 14 -10.21 46.06 -9.36
C ILE A 14 -9.11 45.49 -8.44
N ALA A 15 -8.27 46.35 -7.84
CA ALA A 15 -7.27 45.94 -6.87
C ALA A 15 -7.91 45.43 -5.57
N HIS A 16 -8.95 46.10 -5.07
CA HIS A 16 -9.69 45.71 -3.87
C HIS A 16 -10.41 44.37 -4.04
N ASP A 17 -11.02 44.11 -5.21
CA ASP A 17 -11.65 42.82 -5.50
C ASP A 17 -10.63 41.68 -5.61
N ARG A 18 -9.44 41.95 -6.18
CA ARG A 18 -8.34 40.97 -6.21
C ARG A 18 -7.81 40.64 -4.81
N ILE A 19 -7.67 41.65 -3.94
CA ILE A 19 -7.25 41.46 -2.54
C ILE A 19 -8.28 40.62 -1.80
N LYS A 20 -9.58 40.93 -1.93
CA LYS A 20 -10.66 40.12 -1.35
C LYS A 20 -10.70 38.69 -1.86
N GLN A 21 -10.39 38.45 -3.13
CA GLN A 21 -10.27 37.10 -3.68
C GLN A 21 -9.08 36.35 -3.06
N LEU A 22 -7.92 36.99 -2.95
CA LEU A 22 -6.73 36.41 -2.32
C LEU A 22 -6.95 36.09 -0.84
N GLU A 23 -7.61 36.97 -0.09
CA GLU A 23 -7.98 36.73 1.31
C GLU A 23 -8.94 35.56 1.48
N ARG A 24 -9.90 35.38 0.55
CA ARG A 24 -10.78 34.19 0.54
C ARG A 24 -10.00 32.92 0.24
N HIS A 25 -9.08 32.95 -0.73
CA HIS A 25 -8.24 31.80 -1.05
C HIS A 25 -7.32 31.41 0.12
N LEU A 26 -6.71 32.40 0.79
CA LEU A 26 -5.90 32.19 1.99
C LEU A 26 -6.74 31.62 3.14
N SER A 27 -7.95 32.15 3.38
CA SER A 27 -8.84 31.63 4.43
C SER A 27 -9.33 30.20 4.16
N ILE A 28 -9.56 29.84 2.89
CA ILE A 28 -9.91 28.46 2.51
C ILE A 28 -8.71 27.54 2.73
N GLN A 29 -7.51 27.95 2.30
CA GLN A 29 -6.28 27.19 2.46
C GLN A 29 -5.93 26.97 3.95
N GLU A 30 -6.05 28.00 4.78
CA GLU A 30 -5.86 27.89 6.24
C GLU A 30 -6.84 26.90 6.88
N LYS A 31 -8.12 26.92 6.47
CA LYS A 31 -9.13 25.96 6.96
C LYS A 31 -8.82 24.53 6.53
N GLU A 32 -8.35 24.33 5.30
CA GLU A 32 -7.91 23.02 4.83
C GLU A 32 -6.68 22.52 5.59
N ASP A 33 -5.73 23.40 5.88
CA ASP A 33 -4.51 23.05 6.61
C ASP A 33 -4.78 22.72 8.08
N ILE A 34 -5.70 23.46 8.74
CA ILE A 34 -6.19 23.14 10.09
C ILE A 34 -6.91 21.80 10.10
N SER A 35 -7.74 21.51 9.08
CA SER A 35 -8.45 20.24 8.95
C SER A 35 -7.48 19.06 8.77
N LYS A 36 -6.48 19.20 7.89
CA LYS A 36 -5.42 18.19 7.68
C LYS A 36 -4.59 17.97 8.94
N HIS A 37 -4.25 19.03 9.67
CA HIS A 37 -3.52 18.93 10.93
C HIS A 37 -4.33 18.20 12.02
N HIS A 38 -5.62 18.51 12.14
CA HIS A 38 -6.52 17.80 13.05
C HIS A 38 -6.66 16.32 12.69
N GLN A 39 -6.81 15.99 11.40
CA GLN A 39 -6.86 14.61 10.93
C GLN A 39 -5.56 13.85 11.20
N LYS A 40 -4.40 14.47 10.99
CA LYS A 40 -3.09 13.88 11.32
C LYS A 40 -3.00 13.52 12.80
N LYS A 41 -3.40 14.44 13.68
CA LYS A 41 -3.39 14.21 15.14
C LYS A 41 -4.28 13.04 15.54
N ILE A 42 -5.48 12.94 14.98
CA ILE A 42 -6.38 11.79 15.22
C ILE A 42 -5.74 10.48 14.76
N ILE A 43 -5.07 10.47 13.60
CA ILE A 43 -4.40 9.27 13.09
C ILE A 43 -3.25 8.85 14.01
N GLU A 44 -2.45 9.81 14.48
CA GLU A 44 -1.35 9.55 15.43
C GLU A 44 -1.87 8.99 16.76
N GLU A 45 -2.99 9.53 17.27
CA GLU A 45 -3.66 9.04 18.48
C GLU A 45 -4.22 7.61 18.29
N LEU A 46 -4.90 7.34 17.18
CA LEU A 46 -5.53 6.03 16.90
C LEU A 46 -4.50 4.93 16.60
N LEU A 47 -3.36 5.27 16.03
CA LEU A 47 -2.30 4.33 15.69
C LEU A 47 -1.25 4.18 16.80
N PHE A 48 -1.43 4.85 17.94
CA PHE A 48 -0.45 4.91 19.02
C PHE A 48 0.96 5.23 18.51
N LEU A 49 1.07 6.12 17.52
CA LEU A 49 2.36 6.47 16.91
C LEU A 49 3.21 7.21 17.94
N LYS A 50 4.06 6.45 18.65
CA LYS A 50 5.03 7.02 19.59
C LYS A 50 6.22 7.54 18.77
N SER A 51 6.77 8.67 19.20
CA SER A 51 8.00 9.25 18.63
C SER A 51 9.04 8.16 18.37
N ARG A 52 9.43 8.05 17.09
CA ARG A 52 10.44 7.18 16.48
C ARG A 52 11.26 6.34 17.48
N ASN A 53 10.87 5.08 17.65
CA ASN A 53 11.84 4.02 17.95
C ASN A 53 11.97 3.20 16.67
N SER A 54 13.14 3.19 16.03
CA SER A 54 13.45 2.21 14.99
C SER A 54 13.22 0.83 15.60
N TYR A 55 12.21 0.11 15.12
CA TYR A 55 11.94 -1.23 15.63
C TYR A 55 13.12 -2.17 15.34
N PHE A 56 13.94 -1.86 14.32
CA PHE A 56 15.08 -2.66 13.91
C PHE A 56 16.28 -1.75 13.69
N SER A 57 17.21 -1.72 14.65
CA SER A 57 18.41 -0.87 14.60
C SER A 57 19.68 -1.65 14.29
N SER A 58 19.66 -2.98 14.46
CA SER A 58 20.83 -3.83 14.30
C SER A 58 20.46 -5.29 14.03
N SER A 59 21.34 -6.02 13.36
CA SER A 59 21.31 -7.48 13.13
C SER A 59 21.38 -8.33 14.40
N THR A 60 21.58 -7.70 15.56
CA THR A 60 21.70 -8.36 16.87
C THR A 60 20.46 -8.26 17.73
N ASP A 61 19.47 -7.45 17.34
CA ASP A 61 18.25 -7.31 18.12
C ASP A 61 17.31 -8.47 17.81
N SER A 62 16.97 -9.23 18.85
CA SER A 62 15.78 -10.09 18.83
C SER A 62 14.61 -9.24 18.33
N PHE A 63 13.88 -9.69 17.30
CA PHE A 63 12.74 -8.94 16.77
C PHE A 63 11.94 -8.39 17.95
N PRO A 64 11.75 -7.06 18.08
CA PRO A 64 10.92 -6.55 19.15
C PRO A 64 9.59 -7.25 19.01
N SER A 65 9.06 -7.72 20.13
CA SER A 65 7.68 -8.17 20.20
C SER A 65 6.82 -6.95 19.87
N ILE A 66 6.62 -6.65 18.58
CA ILE A 66 5.76 -5.56 18.14
C ILE A 66 4.39 -5.92 18.70
N ALA A 67 4.00 -5.18 19.73
CA ALA A 67 2.81 -5.48 20.49
C ALA A 67 1.63 -5.49 19.52
N LEU A 68 0.87 -6.60 19.54
CA LEU A 68 -0.39 -6.65 18.81
C LEU A 68 -1.31 -5.59 19.42
N HIS A 69 -1.57 -4.53 18.67
CA HIS A 69 -2.52 -3.51 19.09
C HIS A 69 -3.92 -3.90 18.59
N SER A 70 -4.86 -4.05 19.52
CA SER A 70 -6.26 -4.25 19.20
C SER A 70 -7.00 -2.92 19.27
N ILE A 71 -7.94 -2.72 18.34
CA ILE A 71 -8.76 -1.51 18.26
C ILE A 71 -10.24 -1.88 18.14
N SER A 72 -11.11 -0.99 18.62
CA SER A 72 -12.55 -1.11 18.39
C SER A 72 -12.87 -1.12 16.90
N ASP A 73 -13.96 -1.78 16.53
CA ASP A 73 -14.40 -1.85 15.13
C ASP A 73 -14.79 -0.47 14.57
N ASP A 74 -15.39 0.39 15.39
CA ASP A 74 -15.75 1.76 15.00
C ASP A 74 -14.52 2.61 14.73
N ASP A 75 -13.52 2.52 15.59
CA ASP A 75 -12.25 3.24 15.44
C ASP A 75 -11.43 2.69 14.27
N PHE A 76 -11.47 1.37 14.02
CA PHE A 76 -10.86 0.76 12.82
C PHE A 76 -11.49 1.29 11.54
N ASN A 77 -12.83 1.38 11.49
CA ASN A 77 -13.56 1.92 10.35
C ASN A 77 -13.31 3.42 10.16
N ARG A 78 -13.24 4.18 11.26
CA ARG A 78 -12.91 5.61 11.25
C ARG A 78 -11.50 5.84 10.74
N LEU A 79 -10.52 5.06 11.21
CA LEU A 79 -9.15 5.10 10.73
C LEU A 79 -9.08 4.77 9.24
N LYS A 80 -9.74 3.68 8.80
CA LYS A 80 -9.83 3.30 7.39
C LYS A 80 -10.41 4.42 6.51
N TYR A 81 -11.43 5.13 6.99
CA TYR A 81 -11.99 6.28 6.29
C TYR A 81 -10.99 7.44 6.19
N LEU A 82 -10.37 7.82 7.32
CA LEU A 82 -9.39 8.91 7.37
C LEU A 82 -8.20 8.65 6.46
N LEU A 83 -7.67 7.42 6.46
CA LEU A 83 -6.55 7.07 5.61
C LEU A 83 -6.90 7.13 4.12
N ARG A 84 -8.17 7.00 3.73
CA ARG A 84 -8.61 7.14 2.34
C ARG A 84 -8.92 8.57 1.93
N SER A 85 -9.36 9.39 2.88
CA SER A 85 -9.66 10.80 2.61
C SER A 85 -8.40 11.67 2.53
N VAL A 86 -7.31 11.25 3.19
CA VAL A 86 -6.06 12.00 3.22
C VAL A 86 -5.08 11.46 2.19
N VAL A 87 -4.71 12.30 1.23
CA VAL A 87 -3.61 12.01 0.29
C VAL A 87 -2.35 12.65 0.84
N TRP A 88 -1.45 11.84 1.41
CA TRP A 88 -0.13 12.34 1.83
C TRP A 88 0.81 12.49 0.64
N PRO A 89 1.73 13.47 0.68
CA PRO A 89 2.89 13.50 -0.21
C PRO A 89 3.68 12.18 -0.16
N ILE A 90 4.39 11.89 -1.25
CA ILE A 90 5.21 10.66 -1.37
C ILE A 90 6.29 10.63 -0.28
N ASP A 91 6.87 11.78 0.05
CA ASP A 91 7.99 11.91 1.00
C ASP A 91 7.54 12.15 2.45
N HIS A 92 6.26 11.98 2.75
CA HIS A 92 5.73 12.28 4.08
C HIS A 92 6.17 11.21 5.10
N HIS A 93 6.95 11.62 6.11
CA HIS A 93 7.52 10.73 7.15
C HIS A 93 6.52 9.81 7.87
N ILE A 94 5.23 10.18 7.93
CA ILE A 94 4.21 9.29 8.51
C ILE A 94 4.20 7.92 7.84
N ARG A 95 4.52 7.85 6.54
CA ARG A 95 4.48 6.61 5.76
C ARG A 95 5.43 5.56 6.37
N GLU A 96 6.62 5.97 6.83
CA GLU A 96 7.60 5.08 7.48
C GLU A 96 7.06 4.33 8.72
N GLN A 97 6.05 4.88 9.40
CA GLN A 97 5.49 4.23 10.61
C GLN A 97 4.11 3.64 10.34
N LEU A 98 3.36 4.28 9.44
CA LEU A 98 1.98 3.97 9.13
C LEU A 98 1.82 2.50 8.71
N TRP A 99 2.70 1.99 7.84
CA TRP A 99 2.61 0.62 7.32
C TRP A 99 2.71 -0.44 8.42
N ILE A 100 3.70 -0.29 9.30
CA ILE A 100 3.92 -1.20 10.43
C ILE A 100 2.72 -1.15 11.36
N SER A 101 2.23 0.04 11.72
CA SER A 101 1.08 0.17 12.60
C SER A 101 -0.18 -0.45 11.99
N ILE A 102 -0.47 -0.21 10.70
CA ILE A 102 -1.64 -0.78 10.02
C ILE A 102 -1.57 -2.30 9.97
N LEU A 103 -0.43 -2.83 9.52
CA LEU A 103 -0.27 -4.28 9.36
C LEU A 103 -0.16 -4.99 10.70
N THR A 104 0.13 -4.28 11.80
CA THR A 104 0.13 -4.84 13.16
C THR A 104 -1.22 -4.72 13.89
N LEU A 105 -2.08 -3.78 13.50
CA LEU A 105 -3.38 -3.49 14.11
C LEU A 105 -4.43 -4.59 13.85
N TYR A 106 -5.05 -5.16 14.89
CA TYR A 106 -6.18 -6.10 14.73
C TYR A 106 -7.50 -5.52 15.20
N ARG A 107 -8.58 -5.90 14.51
CA ARG A 107 -9.94 -5.70 14.99
C ARG A 107 -10.20 -6.64 16.16
N ILE A 108 -10.83 -6.12 17.23
CA ILE A 108 -11.23 -6.94 18.37
C ILE A 108 -12.18 -8.08 17.93
N SER A 109 -13.07 -7.84 16.97
CA SER A 109 -13.95 -8.87 16.41
C SER A 109 -13.16 -10.00 15.72
N SER A 110 -12.15 -9.65 14.93
CA SER A 110 -11.28 -10.63 14.25
C SER A 110 -10.50 -11.53 15.23
N LEU A 111 -10.08 -10.99 16.37
CA LEU A 111 -9.40 -11.76 17.42
C LEU A 111 -10.35 -12.75 18.12
N LYS A 112 -11.65 -12.43 18.20
CA LYS A 112 -12.66 -13.33 18.78
C LYS A 112 -13.04 -14.46 17.84
N GLU A 113 -13.07 -14.20 16.53
CA GLU A 113 -13.44 -15.19 15.51
C GLU A 113 -12.30 -16.17 15.20
N ASN A 114 -11.03 -15.75 15.32
CA ASN A 114 -9.86 -16.59 15.04
C ASN A 114 -8.70 -16.33 16.03
N PRO A 115 -8.76 -16.89 17.26
CA PRO A 115 -7.73 -16.67 18.27
C PRO A 115 -6.34 -17.23 17.88
N HIS A 116 -6.29 -18.23 16.98
CA HIS A 116 -5.03 -18.79 16.49
C HIS A 116 -4.26 -17.86 15.54
N VAL A 117 -4.93 -16.95 14.83
CA VAL A 117 -4.28 -16.00 13.91
C VAL A 117 -3.36 -15.05 14.69
N ALA A 118 -3.72 -14.70 15.92
CA ALA A 118 -2.87 -13.90 16.81
C ALA A 118 -1.60 -14.65 17.27
N GLN A 119 -1.69 -15.98 17.45
CA GLN A 119 -0.57 -16.83 17.87
C GLN A 119 0.39 -17.11 16.71
N THR A 120 -0.11 -17.44 15.51
CA THR A 120 0.73 -17.67 14.32
C THR A 120 1.46 -16.39 13.89
N SER A 121 0.86 -15.22 14.13
CA SER A 121 1.46 -13.91 13.83
C SER A 121 2.70 -13.58 14.69
N GLN A 122 2.91 -14.26 15.82
CA GLN A 122 4.14 -14.13 16.62
C GLN A 122 5.26 -15.08 16.17
N THR A 123 4.91 -16.16 15.45
CA THR A 123 5.84 -17.28 15.19
C THR A 123 6.59 -17.17 13.87
N VAL A 124 6.11 -16.38 12.90
CA VAL A 124 6.83 -16.16 11.63
C VAL A 124 7.91 -15.09 11.83
N MET A 125 8.91 -15.45 12.62
CA MET A 125 10.09 -14.66 12.89
C MET A 125 11.18 -15.15 11.94
N THR A 126 11.31 -14.50 10.79
CA THR A 126 12.45 -14.70 9.87
C THR A 126 13.71 -14.42 10.66
N SER A 127 14.53 -15.41 11.00
CA SER A 127 15.72 -15.17 11.83
C SER A 127 16.64 -14.16 11.14
N SER A 128 17.14 -13.16 11.88
CA SER A 128 18.07 -12.14 11.33
C SER A 128 19.24 -12.80 10.61
N ALA A 129 19.67 -13.97 11.08
CA ALA A 129 20.71 -14.76 10.45
C ALA A 129 20.37 -15.19 9.00
N MET A 130 19.13 -15.62 8.71
CA MET A 130 18.75 -16.02 7.35
C MET A 130 18.73 -14.82 6.40
N ILE A 131 18.17 -13.72 6.87
CA ILE A 131 18.22 -12.40 6.25
C ILE A 131 19.68 -12.05 5.93
N ASP A 132 20.56 -12.00 6.92
CA ASP A 132 21.96 -11.61 6.76
C ASP A 132 22.74 -12.54 5.81
N THR A 133 22.46 -13.85 5.80
CA THR A 133 23.09 -14.79 4.85
C THR A 133 22.66 -14.55 3.40
N ASN A 134 21.37 -14.27 3.18
CA ASN A 134 20.84 -14.01 1.84
C ASN A 134 21.22 -12.61 1.35
N PHE A 135 21.34 -11.62 2.25
CA PHE A 135 21.82 -10.27 1.93
C PHE A 135 23.35 -10.18 1.82
N GLY A 136 24.12 -11.04 2.49
CA GLY A 136 25.58 -11.09 2.37
C GLY A 136 26.07 -11.74 1.07
N SER A 137 25.26 -12.63 0.47
CA SER A 137 25.60 -13.33 -0.78
C SER A 137 25.24 -12.57 -2.07
N LEU A 138 24.71 -11.34 -1.97
CA LEU A 138 24.20 -10.48 -3.06
C LEU A 138 25.21 -10.09 -4.15
N SER A 139 26.42 -10.63 -4.09
CA SER A 139 27.53 -10.30 -4.98
C SER A 139 27.29 -10.74 -6.42
N LEU A 140 26.65 -11.87 -6.72
CA LEU A 140 26.49 -12.31 -8.11
C LEU A 140 25.27 -13.21 -8.32
N LYS A 141 24.46 -12.84 -9.33
CA LYS A 141 23.47 -13.62 -10.10
C LYS A 141 22.00 -13.56 -9.63
N TYR A 142 21.24 -12.66 -10.27
CA TYR A 142 19.78 -12.76 -10.44
C TYR A 142 19.33 -13.99 -11.27
N GLU A 143 20.10 -15.08 -11.29
CA GLU A 143 19.86 -16.22 -12.18
C GLU A 143 18.59 -16.99 -11.79
N HIS A 144 18.16 -16.91 -10.53
CA HIS A 144 17.00 -17.67 -10.05
C HIS A 144 16.11 -16.80 -9.13
N TRP A 145 14.87 -16.58 -9.55
CA TRP A 145 13.82 -16.01 -8.70
C TRP A 145 13.06 -17.13 -8.00
N PRO A 146 12.48 -16.89 -6.81
CA PRO A 146 11.55 -17.84 -6.20
C PRO A 146 10.39 -18.18 -7.15
N ASN A 147 9.93 -19.43 -7.13
CA ASN A 147 8.89 -19.92 -8.05
C ASN A 147 7.58 -19.14 -7.97
N PHE A 148 7.30 -18.51 -6.82
CA PHE A 148 6.08 -17.73 -6.65
C PHE A 148 6.11 -16.37 -7.34
N VAL A 149 7.29 -15.90 -7.78
CA VAL A 149 7.47 -14.60 -8.43
C VAL A 149 7.21 -14.72 -9.93
N ASP A 150 6.39 -13.82 -10.46
CA ASP A 150 6.23 -13.68 -11.91
C ASP A 150 7.37 -12.82 -12.49
N THR A 151 8.35 -13.50 -13.11
CA THR A 151 9.50 -12.85 -13.73
C THR A 151 9.16 -12.03 -14.98
N THR A 152 7.95 -12.21 -15.54
CA THR A 152 7.50 -11.43 -16.70
C THR A 152 6.98 -10.03 -16.31
N HIS A 153 6.65 -9.84 -15.04
CA HIS A 153 6.06 -8.61 -14.50
C HIS A 153 6.84 -8.06 -13.29
N LEU A 154 8.17 -8.04 -13.39
CA LEU A 154 9.01 -7.45 -12.34
C LEU A 154 8.89 -5.92 -12.35
N CYS A 155 8.61 -5.34 -11.17
CA CYS A 155 8.51 -3.90 -10.99
C CYS A 155 9.38 -3.43 -9.82
N PHE A 156 10.33 -2.53 -10.09
CA PHE A 156 11.27 -1.98 -9.10
C PHE A 156 11.04 -0.48 -8.82
N TYR A 157 10.12 0.16 -9.56
CA TYR A 157 9.84 1.60 -9.47
C TYR A 157 11.11 2.46 -9.51
N TYR A 158 11.39 3.24 -8.46
CA TYR A 158 12.54 4.13 -8.35
C TYR A 158 13.77 3.49 -7.68
N LEU A 159 13.77 2.16 -7.47
CA LEU A 159 14.97 1.41 -7.07
C LEU A 159 15.88 1.22 -8.29
N THR A 160 16.52 2.32 -8.72
CA THR A 160 17.40 2.34 -9.90
C THR A 160 18.79 1.77 -9.60
N GLU A 161 19.19 1.74 -8.32
CA GLU A 161 20.45 1.13 -7.91
C GLU A 161 20.36 -0.39 -7.90
N ARG A 162 21.38 -1.07 -8.44
CA ARG A 162 21.49 -2.54 -8.36
C ARG A 162 21.37 -3.04 -6.92
N LYS A 163 21.83 -2.24 -5.95
CA LYS A 163 21.70 -2.53 -4.52
C LYS A 163 20.22 -2.71 -4.11
N GLY A 164 19.33 -1.81 -4.51
CA GLY A 164 17.90 -1.89 -4.18
C GLY A 164 17.23 -3.12 -4.80
N GLN A 165 17.55 -3.44 -6.05
CA GLN A 165 17.01 -4.63 -6.72
C GLN A 165 17.53 -5.92 -6.09
N SER A 166 18.81 -5.97 -5.72
CA SER A 166 19.42 -7.08 -4.98
C SER A 166 18.78 -7.28 -3.61
N LEU A 167 18.47 -6.20 -2.89
CA LEU A 167 17.75 -6.28 -1.62
C LEU A 167 16.35 -6.87 -1.81
N VAL A 168 15.58 -6.43 -2.81
CA VAL A 168 14.27 -7.04 -3.11
C VAL A 168 14.40 -8.54 -3.37
N HIS A 169 15.39 -8.94 -4.17
CA HIS A 169 15.65 -10.35 -4.46
C HIS A 169 15.99 -11.15 -3.19
N GLY A 170 16.89 -10.64 -2.35
CA GLY A 170 17.27 -11.29 -1.08
C GLY A 170 16.11 -11.40 -0.08
N ILE A 171 15.23 -10.39 -0.01
CA ILE A 171 14.01 -10.42 0.82
C ILE A 171 13.12 -11.57 0.36
N LEU A 172 12.86 -11.69 -0.95
CA LEU A 172 11.96 -12.72 -1.48
C LEU A 172 12.53 -14.13 -1.40
N LEU A 173 13.86 -14.31 -1.52
CA LEU A 173 14.52 -15.59 -1.27
C LEU A 173 14.37 -16.04 0.19
N THR A 174 14.58 -15.10 1.12
CA THR A 174 14.37 -15.35 2.55
C THR A 174 12.91 -15.71 2.82
N PHE A 175 11.98 -14.96 2.24
CA PHE A 175 10.55 -15.24 2.33
C PHE A 175 10.21 -16.64 1.81
N SER A 176 10.76 -17.05 0.66
CA SER A 176 10.56 -18.38 0.08
C SER A 176 11.03 -19.51 0.99
N SER A 177 12.09 -19.28 1.77
CA SER A 177 12.62 -20.26 2.71
C SER A 177 11.72 -20.41 3.95
N CYS A 178 11.04 -19.33 4.33
CA CYS A 178 10.10 -19.34 5.45
C CYS A 178 8.69 -19.83 5.09
N HIS A 179 8.27 -19.66 3.83
CA HIS A 179 6.94 -20.01 3.32
C HIS A 179 7.03 -20.94 2.11
N PRO A 180 7.43 -22.22 2.30
CA PRO A 180 7.55 -23.19 1.21
C PRO A 180 6.19 -23.58 0.58
N ASP A 181 5.09 -23.28 1.26
CA ASP A 181 3.71 -23.44 0.82
C ASP A 181 3.27 -22.40 -0.21
N VAL A 182 3.92 -21.23 -0.22
CA VAL A 182 3.67 -20.19 -1.23
C VAL A 182 4.32 -20.58 -2.55
N THR A 183 3.48 -21.06 -3.47
CA THR A 183 3.87 -21.56 -4.79
C THR A 183 3.64 -20.53 -5.91
N TYR A 184 2.72 -19.58 -5.74
CA TYR A 184 2.45 -18.55 -6.74
C TYR A 184 1.80 -17.30 -6.12
N CYS A 185 2.56 -16.20 -6.02
CA CYS A 185 2.13 -14.92 -5.45
C CYS A 185 2.78 -13.76 -6.24
N PRO A 186 2.23 -13.40 -7.42
CA PRO A 186 2.87 -12.45 -8.34
C PRO A 186 3.02 -11.04 -7.76
N ILE A 187 2.20 -10.69 -6.78
CA ILE A 187 2.13 -9.35 -6.17
C ILE A 187 3.27 -9.12 -5.16
N LEU A 188 3.90 -10.19 -4.66
CA LEU A 188 4.83 -10.06 -3.56
C LEU A 188 6.08 -9.26 -3.95
N GLN A 189 6.58 -9.46 -5.17
CA GLN A 189 7.72 -8.72 -5.69
C GLN A 189 7.46 -7.21 -5.83
N PRO A 190 6.42 -6.74 -6.54
CA PRO A 190 6.15 -5.31 -6.65
C PRO A 190 5.79 -4.68 -5.30
N VAL A 191 5.19 -5.42 -4.36
CA VAL A 191 4.94 -4.89 -3.01
C VAL A 191 6.25 -4.77 -2.21
N ALA A 192 7.12 -5.76 -2.27
CA ALA A 192 8.44 -5.70 -1.61
C ALA A 192 9.26 -4.51 -2.11
N ALA A 193 9.30 -4.30 -3.43
CA ALA A 193 9.96 -3.15 -4.02
C ALA A 193 9.35 -1.82 -3.57
N LEU A 194 8.01 -1.73 -3.47
CA LEU A 194 7.34 -0.53 -2.99
C LEU A 194 7.70 -0.22 -1.53
N LEU A 195 7.62 -1.23 -0.65
CA LEU A 195 7.89 -1.07 0.77
C LEU A 195 9.35 -0.67 1.05
N LEU A 196 10.30 -1.17 0.25
CA LEU A 196 11.72 -0.85 0.39
C LEU A 196 12.05 0.64 0.12
N HIS A 197 11.12 1.42 -0.47
CA HIS A 197 11.29 2.88 -0.57
C HIS A 197 11.10 3.59 0.77
N TYR A 198 10.46 2.94 1.74
CA TYR A 198 10.07 3.54 3.03
C TYR A 198 10.68 2.83 4.24
N HIS A 199 11.21 1.62 4.05
CA HIS A 199 11.58 0.70 5.11
C HIS A 199 12.91 0.02 4.83
N ASN A 200 13.58 -0.42 5.88
CA ASN A 200 14.75 -1.30 5.74
C ASN A 200 14.33 -2.74 5.42
N GLU A 201 15.28 -3.57 5.01
CA GLU A 201 15.10 -4.96 4.60
C GLU A 201 14.45 -5.86 5.66
N TYR A 202 14.75 -5.62 6.94
CA TYR A 202 14.18 -6.36 8.07
C TYR A 202 12.70 -6.02 8.26
N GLU A 203 12.37 -4.73 8.20
CA GLU A 203 11.00 -4.21 8.27
C GLU A 203 10.18 -4.68 7.08
N VAL A 204 10.72 -4.64 5.85
CA VAL A 204 10.01 -5.14 4.66
C VAL A 204 9.72 -6.63 4.81
N SER A 205 10.70 -7.43 5.24
CA SER A 205 10.50 -8.87 5.48
C SER A 205 9.37 -9.10 6.49
N TYR A 206 9.36 -8.36 7.60
CA TYR A 206 8.27 -8.42 8.57
C TYR A 206 6.91 -8.04 7.96
N LEU A 207 6.85 -6.93 7.22
CA LEU A 207 5.60 -6.45 6.60
C LEU A 207 5.03 -7.43 5.59
N LEU A 208 5.87 -8.11 4.79
CA LEU A 208 5.42 -9.14 3.85
C LEU A 208 4.80 -10.34 4.57
N ASN A 209 5.40 -10.81 5.67
CA ASN A 209 4.83 -11.87 6.50
C ASN A 209 3.45 -11.49 7.04
N ARG A 210 3.31 -10.25 7.51
CA ARG A 210 2.03 -9.73 8.02
C ARG A 210 1.00 -9.56 6.90
N LEU A 211 1.43 -9.15 5.71
CA LEU A 211 0.57 -8.99 4.55
C LEU A 211 0.03 -10.34 4.07
N LEU A 212 0.85 -11.40 4.06
CA LEU A 212 0.41 -12.74 3.71
C LEU A 212 -0.77 -13.20 4.60
N ILE A 213 -0.65 -12.98 5.91
CA ILE A 213 -1.69 -13.37 6.89
C ILE A 213 -2.97 -12.54 6.73
N LYS A 214 -2.84 -11.24 6.45
CA LYS A 214 -3.98 -10.30 6.46
C LYS A 214 -4.67 -10.13 5.12
N SER A 215 -3.93 -10.28 4.02
CA SER A 215 -4.40 -9.88 2.71
C SER A 215 -4.80 -11.09 1.90
N TRP A 216 -6.10 -11.19 1.64
CA TRP A 216 -6.65 -12.16 0.68
C TRP A 216 -6.00 -12.04 -0.71
N LEU A 217 -5.41 -10.89 -1.05
CA LEU A 217 -4.84 -10.63 -2.37
C LEU A 217 -3.53 -11.40 -2.61
N CYS A 218 -2.82 -11.74 -1.54
CA CYS A 218 -1.66 -12.64 -1.59
C CYS A 218 -2.15 -14.09 -1.75
N GLY A 219 -2.59 -14.45 -2.95
CA GLY A 219 -2.79 -15.85 -3.28
C GLY A 219 -1.49 -16.61 -3.04
N GLU A 220 -1.54 -17.69 -2.28
CA GLU A 220 -0.40 -18.56 -2.00
C GLU A 220 -0.19 -19.55 -3.15
N THR A 221 -1.24 -19.79 -3.95
CA THR A 221 -1.26 -20.78 -5.02
C THR A 221 -1.81 -20.22 -6.33
N ARG A 222 -1.46 -20.89 -7.44
CA ARG A 222 -1.96 -20.55 -8.77
C ARG A 222 -3.49 -20.66 -8.85
N LEU A 223 -4.07 -21.62 -8.14
CA LEU A 223 -5.52 -21.83 -8.08
C LEU A 223 -6.23 -20.67 -7.38
N GLN A 224 -5.69 -20.17 -6.25
CA GLN A 224 -6.23 -18.98 -5.58
C GLN A 224 -6.13 -17.75 -6.48
N TRP A 225 -5.01 -17.58 -7.18
CA TRP A 225 -4.86 -16.51 -8.16
C TRP A 225 -5.93 -16.55 -9.27
N GLU A 226 -6.19 -17.74 -9.83
CA GLU A 226 -7.25 -17.95 -10.81
C GLU A 226 -8.63 -17.65 -10.23
N ALA A 227 -8.87 -18.03 -8.98
CA ALA A 227 -10.10 -17.67 -8.27
C ALA A 227 -10.25 -16.15 -8.15
N HIS A 228 -9.18 -15.41 -7.81
CA HIS A 228 -9.20 -13.94 -7.74
C HIS A 228 -9.51 -13.30 -9.09
N CYS A 229 -8.88 -13.77 -10.17
CA CYS A 229 -9.15 -13.29 -11.52
C CYS A 229 -10.61 -13.55 -11.94
N ASN A 230 -11.16 -14.70 -11.55
CA ASN A 230 -12.57 -15.04 -11.79
C ASN A 230 -13.53 -14.16 -10.98
N VAL A 231 -13.22 -13.85 -9.72
CA VAL A 231 -13.99 -12.91 -8.90
C VAL A 231 -13.95 -11.52 -9.53
N PHE A 232 -12.78 -11.03 -9.93
CA PHE A 232 -12.64 -9.75 -10.63
C PHE A 232 -13.50 -9.71 -11.90
N ARG A 233 -13.44 -10.75 -12.74
CA ARG A 233 -14.28 -10.88 -13.94
C ARG A 233 -15.78 -10.82 -13.62
N LYS A 234 -16.23 -11.54 -12.58
CA LYS A 234 -17.64 -11.54 -12.16
C LYS A 234 -18.08 -10.14 -11.69
N LEU A 235 -17.24 -9.46 -10.91
CA LEU A 235 -17.50 -8.10 -10.44
C LEU A 235 -17.54 -7.12 -11.61
N LEU A 236 -16.58 -7.18 -12.53
CA LEU A 236 -16.57 -6.33 -13.72
C LEU A 236 -17.84 -6.53 -14.56
N LYS A 237 -18.31 -7.77 -14.72
CA LYS A 237 -19.56 -8.06 -15.42
C LYS A 237 -20.79 -7.51 -14.69
N HIS A 238 -20.79 -7.53 -13.36
CA HIS A 238 -21.92 -7.05 -12.56
C HIS A 238 -22.04 -5.52 -12.61
N TYR A 239 -20.93 -4.80 -12.45
CA TYR A 239 -20.92 -3.33 -12.38
C TYR A 239 -20.75 -2.66 -13.75
N TYR A 240 -20.00 -3.28 -14.68
CA TYR A 240 -19.59 -2.68 -15.96
C TYR A 240 -19.84 -3.63 -17.14
N LYS A 241 -21.07 -4.13 -17.28
CA LYS A 241 -21.45 -5.09 -18.33
C LYS A 241 -21.05 -4.63 -19.74
N SER A 242 -21.29 -3.36 -20.08
CA SER A 242 -20.95 -2.81 -21.39
C SER A 242 -19.45 -2.90 -21.69
N ALA A 243 -18.59 -2.67 -20.69
CA ALA A 243 -17.15 -2.81 -20.84
C ALA A 243 -16.76 -4.28 -21.10
N VAL A 244 -17.38 -5.23 -20.40
CA VAL A 244 -17.15 -6.67 -20.62
C VAL A 244 -17.54 -7.10 -22.02
N ASP A 245 -18.64 -6.59 -22.56
CA ASP A 245 -19.07 -6.90 -23.94
C ASP A 245 -18.06 -6.38 -24.98
N VAL A 246 -17.50 -5.18 -24.75
CA VAL A 246 -16.40 -4.64 -25.57
C VAL A 246 -15.14 -5.50 -25.45
N ILE A 247 -14.75 -5.88 -24.24
CA ILE A 247 -13.57 -6.72 -24.00
C ILE A 247 -13.70 -8.06 -24.74
N ASN A 248 -14.84 -8.75 -24.58
CA ASN A 248 -15.08 -10.04 -25.24
C ASN A 248 -15.09 -9.92 -26.78
N SER A 249 -15.51 -8.77 -27.32
CA SER A 249 -15.56 -8.54 -28.77
C SER A 249 -14.19 -8.16 -29.36
N ARG A 250 -13.29 -7.57 -28.56
CA ARG A 250 -12.01 -7.01 -29.05
C ARG A 250 -10.80 -7.88 -28.73
N TYR A 251 -10.80 -8.62 -27.62
CA TYR A 251 -9.66 -9.41 -27.17
C TYR A 251 -9.79 -10.87 -27.58
N LYS A 252 -8.79 -11.39 -28.29
CA LYS A 252 -8.71 -12.82 -28.66
C LYS A 252 -8.49 -13.72 -27.44
N ASN A 253 -7.65 -13.28 -26.50
CA ASN A 253 -7.39 -13.97 -25.24
C ASN A 253 -8.02 -13.21 -24.08
N VAL A 254 -9.31 -13.43 -23.89
CA VAL A 254 -10.09 -12.82 -22.81
C VAL A 254 -9.57 -13.23 -21.42
N ASN A 255 -9.09 -14.46 -21.26
CA ASN A 255 -8.59 -14.93 -19.98
C ASN A 255 -7.26 -14.26 -19.61
N GLY A 256 -6.35 -14.08 -20.57
CA GLY A 256 -5.11 -13.32 -20.38
C GLY A 256 -5.39 -11.89 -19.89
N PHE A 257 -6.35 -11.20 -20.52
CA PHE A 257 -6.78 -9.87 -20.08
C PHE A 257 -7.18 -9.84 -18.60
N TYR A 258 -7.97 -10.82 -18.14
CA TYR A 258 -8.36 -10.89 -16.72
C TYR A 258 -7.26 -11.36 -15.79
N HIS A 259 -6.20 -12.01 -16.29
CA HIS A 259 -5.03 -12.31 -15.50
C HIS A 259 -4.16 -11.08 -15.27
N ASP A 260 -4.12 -10.14 -16.22
CA ASP A 260 -3.25 -8.98 -16.14
C ASP A 260 -3.83 -7.79 -15.36
N TRP A 261 -5.03 -7.94 -14.78
CA TRP A 261 -5.77 -6.84 -14.15
C TRP A 261 -5.00 -6.13 -13.03
N LEU A 262 -4.21 -6.86 -12.25
CA LEU A 262 -3.36 -6.25 -11.21
C LEU A 262 -2.16 -5.52 -11.79
N TRP A 263 -1.63 -5.98 -12.91
CA TRP A 263 -0.51 -5.31 -13.57
C TRP A 263 -0.92 -3.95 -14.12
N TRP A 264 -2.20 -3.76 -14.46
CA TRP A 264 -2.71 -2.42 -14.78
C TRP A 264 -2.56 -1.44 -13.62
N ILE A 265 -2.72 -1.94 -12.39
CA ILE A 265 -2.49 -1.13 -11.19
C ILE A 265 -0.98 -0.91 -11.05
N PHE A 266 -0.19 -1.98 -10.89
CA PHE A 266 1.22 -1.86 -10.53
C PHE A 266 2.12 -1.23 -11.60
N HIS A 267 1.80 -1.35 -12.90
CA HIS A 267 2.64 -0.80 -13.97
C HIS A 267 2.19 0.57 -14.48
N TYR A 268 0.88 0.87 -14.46
CA TYR A 268 0.36 2.06 -15.14
C TYR A 268 -0.14 3.13 -14.17
N LEU A 269 -0.39 2.77 -12.91
CA LEU A 269 -0.82 3.76 -11.93
C LEU A 269 0.40 4.53 -11.39
N PRO A 270 0.33 5.87 -11.26
CA PRO A 270 1.44 6.64 -10.72
C PRO A 270 1.79 6.21 -9.30
N PHE A 271 3.08 6.30 -8.96
CA PHE A 271 3.62 5.80 -7.68
C PHE A 271 2.86 6.32 -6.45
N SER A 272 2.47 7.61 -6.43
CA SER A 272 1.68 8.19 -5.34
C SER A 272 0.39 7.42 -5.03
N TYR A 273 -0.32 6.97 -6.07
CA TYR A 273 -1.54 6.20 -5.94
C TYR A 273 -1.26 4.74 -5.57
N LEU A 274 -0.13 4.16 -5.99
CA LEU A 274 0.28 2.81 -5.57
C LEU A 274 0.54 2.73 -4.06
N VAL A 275 1.25 3.73 -3.53
CA VAL A 275 1.47 3.83 -2.09
C VAL A 275 0.14 3.93 -1.35
N GLN A 276 -0.82 4.69 -1.87
CA GLN A 276 -2.16 4.75 -1.28
C GLN A 276 -2.95 3.44 -1.40
N PHE A 277 -2.81 2.74 -2.53
CA PHE A 277 -3.45 1.45 -2.78
C PHE A 277 -3.00 0.40 -1.76
N ILE A 278 -1.69 0.28 -1.51
CA ILE A 278 -1.16 -0.68 -0.53
C ILE A 278 -1.62 -0.32 0.90
N ILE A 279 -1.78 0.97 1.27
CA ILE A 279 -2.29 1.37 2.60
C ILE A 279 -3.70 0.80 2.76
N SER A 280 -4.54 0.99 1.74
CA SER A 280 -5.90 0.45 1.73
C SER A 280 -5.92 -1.08 1.79
N LEU A 281 -4.97 -1.75 1.14
CA LEU A 281 -4.83 -3.20 1.17
C LEU A 281 -4.63 -3.73 2.59
N GLY A 282 -3.82 -3.04 3.41
CA GLY A 282 -3.56 -3.43 4.81
C GLY A 282 -4.79 -3.46 5.73
N PHE A 283 -5.87 -2.74 5.38
CA PHE A 283 -7.14 -2.72 6.13
C PHE A 283 -8.18 -3.72 5.60
N HIS A 284 -7.91 -4.41 4.50
CA HIS A 284 -8.89 -5.26 3.84
C HIS A 284 -8.74 -6.73 4.27
N ILE A 285 -9.36 -7.08 5.40
CA ILE A 285 -9.57 -8.47 5.83
C ILE A 285 -10.89 -9.06 5.27
N SER A 286 -11.77 -8.27 4.65
CA SER A 286 -13.01 -8.82 4.10
C SER A 286 -13.45 -8.12 2.81
N SER A 287 -13.71 -8.97 1.82
CA SER A 287 -14.75 -8.95 0.79
C SER A 287 -15.15 -7.60 0.21
N PHE A 288 -15.12 -7.48 -1.13
CA PHE A 288 -15.61 -6.35 -1.94
C PHE A 288 -14.62 -5.21 -2.24
N PHE A 289 -13.48 -5.51 -2.89
CA PHE A 289 -12.62 -4.46 -3.46
C PHE A 289 -12.67 -4.31 -4.99
N GLY A 290 -13.47 -5.12 -5.72
CA GLY A 290 -13.65 -4.90 -7.16
C GLY A 290 -14.44 -3.63 -7.53
N ILE A 291 -14.90 -2.85 -6.54
CA ILE A 291 -15.81 -1.71 -6.74
C ILE A 291 -15.08 -0.36 -6.64
N SER A 292 -14.07 -0.23 -5.77
CA SER A 292 -13.43 1.08 -5.50
C SER A 292 -12.34 1.49 -6.49
N ILE A 293 -11.98 0.65 -7.47
CA ILE A 293 -10.94 0.97 -8.46
C ILE A 293 -11.57 1.51 -9.77
N LEU A 294 -12.89 1.35 -9.95
CA LEU A 294 -13.59 1.71 -11.19
C LEU A 294 -14.58 2.88 -11.03
N GLY A 295 -14.67 3.48 -9.84
CA GLY A 295 -15.48 4.68 -9.56
C GLY A 295 -14.62 5.77 -8.97
#